data_AF-A0A6L4A4Z8-F1
#
_entry.id   AF-A0A6L4A4Z8-F1
#
_cell.length_a   1.000
_cell.length_b   1.000
_cell.length_c   1.000
_cell.angle_alpha   90.00
_cell.angle_beta   90.00
_cell.angle_gamma   90.00
#
_symmetry.space_group_name_H-M   'P 1'
#
loop_
_entity.id
_entity.type
_entity.pdbx_description
1 polymer ?
#
loop_
_entity_poly.entity_id
_entity_poly.type
_entity_poly.pdbx_seq_one_letter_code
_entity_poly.pdbx_strand_id
1 'polypeptide(L)'
;LLFAPDLSMVGYLKNPQVGATVYNAIHTFVTAGILLGMGWSLEIDLLLQLGLILAAHIGIDRTLGYGLKYATAFKETHLQRV
;
A
#
# COMPACT_ATOMS: atom_id res chain seq x y z
N LEU A 1 9.61 1.87 -8.97
CA LEU A 1 8.68 1.40 -7.92
C LEU A 1 7.36 2.16 -7.98
N LEU A 2 7.36 3.50 -7.92
CA LEU A 2 6.11 4.29 -7.91
C LEU A 2 5.13 3.96 -9.07
N PHE A 3 5.67 3.75 -10.27
CA PHE A 3 4.92 3.33 -11.47
C PHE A 3 5.15 1.85 -11.85
N ALA A 4 5.91 1.11 -11.02
CA ALA A 4 6.07 -0.32 -11.25
C ALA A 4 4.73 -1.01 -10.91
N PRO A 5 4.43 -2.17 -11.52
CA PRO A 5 3.27 -2.95 -11.14
C PRO A 5 3.29 -3.22 -9.63
N ASP A 6 2.17 -2.95 -8.96
CA ASP A 6 2.03 -3.15 -7.53
C ASP A 6 2.06 -4.66 -7.20
N LEU A 7 3.14 -5.09 -6.55
CA LEU A 7 3.32 -6.48 -6.13
C LEU A 7 2.32 -6.90 -5.05
N SER A 8 1.77 -5.96 -4.28
CA SER A 8 0.77 -6.27 -3.26
C SER A 8 -0.53 -6.82 -3.85
N MET A 9 -0.75 -6.62 -5.15
CA MET A 9 -1.91 -7.17 -5.87
C MET A 9 -1.81 -8.67 -6.17
N VAL A 10 -0.65 -9.31 -5.99
CA VAL A 10 -0.46 -10.74 -6.31
C VAL A 10 -1.44 -11.65 -5.56
N GLY A 11 -1.89 -11.25 -4.36
CA GLY A 11 -2.87 -12.00 -3.57
C GLY A 11 -4.22 -12.18 -4.27
N TYR A 12 -4.58 -11.28 -5.19
CA TYR A 12 -5.82 -11.38 -5.98
C TYR A 12 -5.82 -12.55 -6.97
N LEU A 13 -4.65 -13.12 -7.30
CA LEU A 13 -4.57 -14.37 -8.08
C LEU A 13 -5.16 -15.56 -7.33
N LYS A 14 -5.16 -15.53 -5.99
CA LYS A 14 -5.73 -16.59 -5.16
C LYS A 14 -7.23 -16.37 -4.93
N ASN A 15 -7.60 -15.22 -4.36
CA ASN A 15 -8.99 -14.77 -4.20
C ASN A 15 -9.05 -13.31 -3.71
N PRO A 16 -10.24 -12.66 -3.76
CA PRO A 16 -10.40 -11.26 -3.33
C PRO A 16 -10.07 -11.00 -1.86
N GLN A 17 -10.28 -11.97 -0.96
CA GLN A 17 -9.98 -11.82 0.47
C GLN A 17 -8.47 -11.71 0.70
N VAL A 18 -7.69 -12.65 0.17
CA VAL A 18 -6.23 -12.66 0.29
C VAL A 18 -5.64 -11.43 -0.41
N GLY A 19 -6.17 -11.07 -1.59
CA GLY A 19 -5.78 -9.86 -2.30
C GLY A 19 -5.99 -8.59 -1.46
N ALA A 20 -7.19 -8.41 -0.91
CA ALA A 20 -7.51 -7.24 -0.10
C ALA A 20 -6.64 -7.16 1.17
N THR A 21 -6.39 -8.29 1.84
CA THR A 21 -5.54 -8.31 3.04
C THR A 21 -4.10 -7.94 2.73
N VAL A 22 -3.50 -8.53 1.70
CA VAL A 22 -2.11 -8.23 1.31
C VAL A 22 -1.98 -6.78 0.82
N TYR A 23 -2.91 -6.32 -0.02
CA TYR A 23 -2.93 -4.93 -0.49
C TYR A 23 -3.03 -3.95 0.68
N ASN A 24 -3.99 -4.14 1.59
CA ASN A 24 -4.21 -3.22 2.72
C ASN A 24 -3.05 -3.18 3.72
N ALA A 25 -2.36 -4.31 3.93
CA ALA A 25 -1.19 -4.36 4.80
C ALA A 25 -0.03 -3.51 4.28
N ILE A 26 0.12 -3.41 2.96
CA ILE A 26 1.13 -2.56 2.32
C ILE A 26 0.62 -1.11 2.18
N HIS A 27 -0.66 -0.93 1.84
CA HIS A 27 -1.28 0.38 1.54
C HIS A 27 -1.81 1.13 2.77
N THR A 28 -1.10 1.06 3.89
CA THR A 28 -1.35 1.88 5.07
C THR A 28 -0.17 2.79 5.38
N PHE A 29 -0.45 4.04 5.74
CA PHE A 29 0.60 4.97 6.17
C PHE A 29 1.32 4.50 7.44
N VAL A 30 0.73 3.57 8.20
CA VAL A 30 1.41 2.91 9.32
C VAL A 30 2.63 2.12 8.83
N THR A 31 2.49 1.35 7.76
CA THR A 31 3.59 0.55 7.18
C THR A 31 4.68 1.47 6.63
N ALA A 32 4.30 2.54 5.92
CA ALA A 32 5.25 3.55 5.47
C ALA A 32 5.97 4.22 6.65
N GLY A 33 5.23 4.58 7.71
CA GLY A 33 5.79 5.18 8.93
C GLY A 33 6.75 4.26 9.66
N ILE A 34 6.47 2.96 9.73
CA ILE A 34 7.38 1.96 10.31
C ILE A 34 8.67 1.89 9.50
N LEU A 35 8.61 1.84 8.17
CA LEU A 35 9.80 1.82 7.31
C LEU A 35 10.65 3.08 7.50
N LEU A 36 10.01 4.25 7.55
CA LEU A 36 10.69 5.52 7.79
C LEU A 36 11.34 5.56 9.17
N GLY A 37 10.60 5.15 10.22
CA GLY A 37 11.10 5.13 11.60
C GLY A 37 12.27 4.16 11.78
N MET A 38 12.19 2.98 11.17
CA MET A 38 13.28 2.00 11.18
C MET A 38 14.48 2.49 10.38
N GLY A 39 14.27 3.03 9.18
CA GLY A 39 15.36 3.55 8.35
C GLY A 39 16.10 4.71 9.02
N TRP A 40 15.36 5.59 9.68
CA TRP A 40 15.95 6.67 10.50
C TRP A 40 16.72 6.11 11.70
N SER A 41 16.10 5.22 12.49
CA SER A 41 16.69 4.72 13.74
C SER A 41 17.89 3.80 13.54
N LEU A 42 17.94 3.08 12.41
CA LEU A 42 18.99 2.11 12.09
C LEU A 42 20.00 2.68 11.07
N GLU A 43 19.84 3.93 10.64
CA GLU A 43 20.67 4.58 9.62
C GLU A 43 20.74 3.78 8.30
N ILE A 44 19.60 3.18 7.90
CA ILE A 44 19.48 2.39 6.66
C ILE A 44 18.76 3.23 5.60
N ASP A 45 19.53 3.86 4.72
CA ASP A 45 19.02 4.69 3.61
C ASP A 45 17.99 3.98 2.74
N LEU A 46 18.18 2.67 2.51
CA LEU A 46 17.25 1.87 1.73
C LEU A 46 15.84 1.85 2.34
N LEU A 47 15.73 1.73 3.67
CA LEU A 47 14.43 1.73 4.35
C LEU A 47 13.76 3.10 4.29
N LEU A 48 14.54 4.18 4.41
CA LEU A 48 14.04 5.55 4.20
C LEU A 48 13.49 5.74 2.78
N GLN A 49 14.26 5.32 1.77
CA GLN A 49 13.83 5.41 0.36
C GLN A 49 12.55 4.60 0.11
N LEU A 50 12.48 3.35 0.59
CA LEU A 50 11.30 2.51 0.45
C LEU A 50 10.08 3.10 1.17
N GLY A 51 10.25 3.63 2.39
CA GLY A 51 9.19 4.30 3.13
C GLY A 51 8.64 5.54 2.42
N LEU A 52 9.52 6.39 1.87
CA LEU A 52 9.13 7.58 1.10
C LEU A 52 8.41 7.20 -0.19
N ILE A 53 8.92 6.21 -0.93
CA ILE A 53 8.29 5.72 -2.15
C ILE A 53 6.91 5.14 -1.84
N LEU A 54 6.77 4.35 -0.77
CA LEU A 54 5.49 3.78 -0.37
C LEU A 54 4.49 4.86 0.05
N ALA A 55 4.92 5.86 0.82
CA ALA A 55 4.07 6.98 1.21
C ALA A 55 3.58 7.76 -0.03
N ALA A 56 4.47 8.05 -0.99
CA ALA A 56 4.11 8.71 -2.24
C ALA A 56 3.16 7.86 -3.08
N HIS A 57 3.40 6.55 -3.17
CA HIS A 57 2.53 5.61 -3.89
C HIS A 57 1.12 5.58 -3.30
N ILE A 58 1.00 5.43 -1.97
CA ILE A 58 -0.28 5.48 -1.27
C ILE A 58 -0.98 6.83 -1.52
N GLY A 59 -0.24 7.95 -1.44
CA GLY A 59 -0.79 9.27 -1.71
C GLY A 59 -1.41 9.38 -3.11
N ILE A 60 -0.70 8.94 -4.14
CA ILE A 60 -1.19 8.93 -5.53
C ILE A 60 -2.42 8.03 -5.66
N ASP A 61 -2.38 6.82 -5.12
CA ASP A 61 -3.52 5.90 -5.12
C ASP A 61 -4.78 6.55 -4.54
N ARG A 62 -4.65 7.23 -3.39
CA ARG A 62 -5.77 7.94 -2.75
C ARG A 62 -6.30 9.09 -3.59
N THR A 63 -5.43 9.85 -4.26
CA THR A 63 -5.86 10.94 -5.16
C THR A 63 -6.59 10.43 -6.40
N LEU A 64 -6.27 9.21 -6.86
CA LEU A 64 -6.94 8.53 -7.97
C LEU A 64 -8.21 7.78 -7.55
N GLY A 65 -8.62 7.87 -6.28
CA GLY A 65 -9.81 7.22 -5.74
C GLY A 65 -9.63 5.76 -5.31
N TYR A 66 -8.39 5.27 -5.24
CA TYR A 66 -8.06 3.97 -4.68
C TYR A 66 -7.90 4.07 -3.16
N GLY A 67 -8.85 3.51 -2.42
CA GLY A 67 -8.77 3.34 -0.97
C GLY A 67 -8.31 1.94 -0.54
N LEU A 68 -8.30 1.71 0.77
CA LEU A 68 -8.30 0.37 1.35
C LEU A 68 -9.46 -0.45 0.77
N LYS A 69 -9.14 -1.71 0.44
CA LYS A 69 -9.96 -2.66 -0.31
C LYS A 69 -10.87 -3.46 0.61
N TYR A 70 -12.12 -3.66 0.19
CA TYR A 70 -13.00 -4.66 0.78
C TYR A 70 -12.70 -6.06 0.21
N ALA A 71 -13.01 -7.09 0.98
CA ALA A 71 -12.79 -8.50 0.61
C ALA A 71 -13.82 -9.05 -0.39
N THR A 72 -14.71 -8.20 -0.89
CA THR A 72 -15.84 -8.51 -1.80
C THR A 72 -15.43 -8.42 -3.26
N ALA A 73 -14.76 -7.33 -3.67
CA ALA A 73 -14.32 -7.11 -5.04
C ALA A 73 -13.12 -6.17 -5.11
N PHE A 74 -12.27 -6.32 -6.15
CA PHE A 74 -11.04 -5.54 -6.30
C PHE A 74 -11.25 -4.02 -6.36
N LYS A 75 -12.36 -3.56 -6.97
CA LYS A 75 -12.63 -2.12 -7.10
C LYS A 75 -13.29 -1.54 -5.86
N GLU A 76 -13.93 -2.34 -5.02
CA GLU A 76 -14.63 -1.82 -3.85
C GLU A 76 -13.64 -1.33 -2.79
N THR A 77 -13.63 -0.02 -2.58
CA THR A 77 -12.79 0.63 -1.58
C THR A 77 -13.61 1.52 -0.67
N HIS A 78 -13.08 1.83 0.52
CA HIS A 78 -13.76 2.75 1.43
C HIS A 78 -13.99 4.15 0.84
N LEU A 79 -13.11 4.63 -0.06
CA LEU A 79 -13.24 5.96 -0.68
C LEU A 79 -14.30 6.03 -1.77
N GLN A 80 -14.68 4.90 -2.37
CA GLN A 80 -15.70 4.84 -3.42
C GLN A 80 -17.12 4.64 -2.85
N ARG A 81 -17.24 4.49 -1.53
CA ARG A 81 -18.50 4.25 -0.83
C ARG A 81 -18.99 5.47 -0.06
N VAL A 82 -18.32 6.61 -0.23
CA VAL A 82 -18.66 7.92 0.34
C VAL A 82 -19.21 8.82 -0.76
#